data_AF-G0MS98-F1
#
_entry.id   AF-G0MS98-F1
#
_cell.length_a   1.000
_cell.length_b   1.000
_cell.length_c   1.000
_cell.angle_alpha   90.00
_cell.angle_beta   90.00
_cell.angle_gamma   90.00
#
_symmetry.space_group_name_H-M   'P 1'
#
loop_
_entity.id
_entity.type
_entity.pdbx_description
1 polymer ?
#
loop_
_entity_poly.entity_id
_entity_poly.type
_entity_poly.pdbx_seq_one_letter_code
_entity_poly.pdbx_strand_id
1 'polypeptide(L)'
;MPANDSVSLFHLNENKEMIEYGIAYFSLACPLIPLFFILMKIIGCIMNSFWIADFPVMTLLALCRVLIFSNVIGSKKYPLIIKIILTAIGIWTAFLIIVGSVTQNIVLVTPGWDYDLEAPKAETFATLEVILSFACLVLSYFFYLLMAYLIYAKKSMVSCVHSRKNEIAILLQSTFVTIYITIMILIWHQTLFSSVSIIDMENQRNQAILNCCLILHCYVNPILTFICNKLVENV
;
A
#
# COMPACT_ATOMS: atom_id res chain seq x y z
N MET A 1 -66.91 33.52 8.93
CA MET A 1 -65.47 33.18 8.86
C MET A 1 -65.07 32.64 10.23
N PRO A 2 -64.92 31.32 10.44
CA PRO A 2 -64.34 30.83 11.69
C PRO A 2 -62.81 30.86 11.61
N ALA A 3 -62.21 31.09 12.78
CA ALA A 3 -60.82 31.43 13.01
C ALA A 3 -59.85 30.31 12.57
N ASN A 4 -58.71 30.75 12.05
CA ASN A 4 -57.61 29.89 11.61
C ASN A 4 -56.76 29.59 12.84
N ASP A 5 -57.00 28.44 13.50
CA ASP A 5 -56.19 27.99 14.63
C ASP A 5 -54.78 27.65 14.12
N SER A 6 -53.81 28.50 14.45
CA SER A 6 -52.40 28.27 14.17
C SER A 6 -51.88 27.17 15.10
N VAL A 7 -52.07 25.92 14.70
CA VAL A 7 -51.51 24.75 15.39
C VAL A 7 -49.98 24.88 15.38
N SER A 8 -49.38 24.98 16.57
CA SER A 8 -47.93 25.01 16.75
C SER A 8 -47.33 23.73 16.16
N LEU A 9 -46.32 23.89 15.28
CA LEU A 9 -45.62 22.81 14.59
C LEU A 9 -44.88 21.85 15.57
N PHE A 10 -44.81 22.22 16.84
CA PHE A 10 -44.19 21.46 17.93
C PHE A 10 -45.21 20.86 18.91
N HIS A 11 -46.44 20.56 18.47
CA HIS A 11 -47.30 19.70 19.27
C HIS A 11 -46.70 18.29 19.30
N LEU A 12 -46.44 17.75 20.49
CA LEU A 12 -46.02 16.36 20.66
C LEU A 12 -47.08 15.47 20.03
N ASN A 13 -46.75 14.80 18.93
CA ASN A 13 -47.67 13.87 18.29
C ASN A 13 -47.90 12.71 19.26
N GLU A 14 -49.11 12.58 19.82
CA GLU A 14 -49.49 11.51 20.76
C GLU A 14 -49.54 10.10 20.11
N ASN A 15 -49.19 10.00 18.81
CA ASN A 15 -49.03 8.72 18.13
C ASN A 15 -47.86 7.94 18.73
N LYS A 16 -48.18 7.14 19.75
CA LYS A 16 -47.33 6.16 20.42
C LYS A 16 -46.55 5.29 19.43
N GLU A 17 -47.13 4.97 18.28
CA GLU A 17 -46.48 4.24 17.19
C GLU A 17 -45.26 4.99 16.61
N MET A 18 -45.33 6.31 16.43
CA MET A 18 -44.22 7.12 15.90
C MET A 18 -43.05 7.17 16.88
N ILE A 19 -43.33 7.19 18.18
CA ILE A 19 -42.33 7.10 19.25
C ILE A 19 -41.69 5.70 19.26
N GLU A 20 -42.48 4.65 19.08
CA GLU A 20 -42.01 3.26 19.01
C GLU A 20 -41.09 3.05 17.79
N TYR A 21 -41.44 3.56 16.61
CA TYR A 21 -40.56 3.55 15.44
C TYR A 21 -39.27 4.36 15.68
N GLY A 22 -39.35 5.50 16.37
CA GLY A 22 -38.18 6.31 16.73
C GLY A 22 -37.22 5.57 17.66
N ILE A 23 -37.73 4.87 18.68
CA ILE A 23 -36.93 4.05 19.61
C ILE A 23 -36.33 2.85 18.89
N ALA A 24 -37.09 2.18 18.02
CA ALA A 24 -36.61 1.07 17.21
C ALA A 24 -35.47 1.53 16.28
N TYR A 25 -35.64 2.65 15.58
CA TYR A 25 -34.62 3.25 14.73
C TYR A 25 -33.37 3.65 15.51
N PHE A 26 -33.53 4.32 16.65
CA PHE A 26 -32.40 4.70 17.50
C PHE A 26 -31.63 3.48 18.02
N SER A 27 -32.34 2.42 18.41
CA SER A 27 -31.73 1.17 18.87
C SER A 27 -30.98 0.44 17.75
N LEU A 28 -31.49 0.48 16.52
CA LEU A 28 -30.83 -0.03 15.31
C LEU A 28 -29.62 0.82 14.88
N ALA A 29 -29.70 2.13 15.04
CA ALA A 29 -28.64 3.07 14.65
C ALA A 29 -27.53 3.19 15.71
N CYS A 30 -27.82 2.95 16.98
CA CYS A 30 -26.86 3.01 18.08
C CYS A 30 -25.60 2.15 17.86
N PRO A 31 -25.68 0.88 17.40
CA PRO A 31 -24.49 0.08 17.12
C PRO A 31 -23.76 0.48 15.83
N LEU A 32 -24.35 1.32 14.96
CA LEU A 32 -23.75 1.70 13.68
C LEU A 32 -22.46 2.51 13.86
N ILE A 33 -22.45 3.41 14.84
CA ILE A 33 -21.29 4.26 15.17
C ILE A 33 -20.08 3.43 15.65
N PRO A 34 -20.19 2.56 16.67
CA PRO A 34 -19.06 1.73 17.09
C PRO A 34 -18.64 0.73 16.01
N LEU A 35 -19.58 0.19 15.23
CA LEU A 35 -19.26 -0.69 14.10
C LEU A 35 -18.44 0.04 13.03
N PHE A 36 -18.77 1.29 12.73
CA PHE A 36 -18.01 2.11 11.79
C PHE A 36 -16.54 2.27 12.22
N PHE A 37 -16.28 2.58 13.49
CA PHE A 37 -14.91 2.71 13.99
C PHE A 37 -14.12 1.39 13.87
N ILE A 38 -14.73 0.26 14.22
CA ILE A 38 -14.09 -1.06 14.09
C ILE A 38 -13.76 -1.35 12.62
N LEU A 39 -14.69 -1.10 11.70
CA LEU A 39 -14.46 -1.29 10.26
C LEU A 39 -13.32 -0.42 9.74
N MET A 40 -13.26 0.86 10.15
CA MET A 40 -12.19 1.77 9.74
C MET A 40 -10.81 1.30 10.21
N LYS A 41 -10.71 0.75 11.42
CA LYS A 41 -9.45 0.17 11.93
C LYS A 41 -9.04 -1.09 11.15
N ILE A 42 -10.00 -1.97 10.84
CA ILE A 42 -9.73 -3.18 10.04
C ILE A 42 -9.26 -2.82 8.63
N ILE A 43 -9.91 -1.87 7.97
CA ILE A 43 -9.52 -1.43 6.61
C ILE A 43 -8.09 -0.86 6.62
N GLY A 44 -7.76 -0.01 7.59
CA GLY A 44 -6.41 0.53 7.75
C GLY A 44 -5.37 -0.56 7.96
N CYS A 45 -5.67 -1.55 8.80
CA CYS A 45 -4.80 -2.70 9.03
C CYS A 45 -4.55 -3.53 7.76
N ILE A 46 -5.61 -3.79 6.97
CA ILE A 46 -5.50 -4.53 5.71
C ILE A 46 -4.64 -3.76 4.72
N MET A 47 -4.90 -2.46 4.55
CA MET A 47 -4.15 -1.59 3.65
C MET A 47 -2.67 -1.55 4.02
N ASN A 48 -2.37 -1.34 5.29
CA ASN A 48 -0.99 -1.30 5.79
C ASN A 48 -0.28 -2.65 5.62
N SER A 49 -0.96 -3.77 5.89
CA SER A 49 -0.38 -5.10 5.71
C SER A 49 -0.03 -5.38 4.23
N PHE A 50 -0.87 -4.93 3.29
CA PHE A 50 -0.58 -5.04 1.87
C PHE A 50 0.57 -4.12 1.43
N TRP A 51 0.65 -2.90 1.97
CA TRP A 51 1.77 -2.01 1.75
C TRP A 51 3.09 -2.65 2.18
N ILE A 52 3.14 -3.18 3.41
CA ILE A 52 4.33 -3.86 3.93
C ILE A 52 4.69 -5.10 3.08
N ALA A 53 3.69 -5.83 2.57
CA ALA A 53 3.90 -7.00 1.72
C ALA A 53 4.41 -6.66 0.31
N ASP A 54 4.19 -5.44 -0.18
CA ASP A 54 4.68 -5.02 -1.51
C ASP A 54 6.21 -5.01 -1.57
N PHE A 55 6.89 -4.60 -0.50
CA PHE A 55 8.36 -4.56 -0.41
C PHE A 55 9.06 -5.90 -0.70
N PRO A 56 8.76 -7.01 0.01
CA PRO A 56 9.38 -8.29 -0.28
C PRO A 56 8.96 -8.86 -1.64
N VAL A 57 7.73 -8.60 -2.10
CA VAL A 57 7.27 -9.02 -3.44
C VAL A 57 8.08 -8.31 -4.53
N MET A 58 8.26 -7.00 -4.44
CA MET A 58 9.09 -6.24 -5.37
C MET A 58 10.55 -6.72 -5.38
N THR A 59 11.11 -6.98 -4.21
CA THR A 59 12.48 -7.50 -4.07
C THR A 59 12.62 -8.88 -4.73
N LEU A 60 11.63 -9.76 -4.51
CA LEU A 60 11.57 -11.07 -5.16
C LEU A 60 11.45 -10.94 -6.68
N LEU A 61 10.63 -10.01 -7.18
CA LEU A 61 10.50 -9.73 -8.62
C LEU A 61 11.84 -9.25 -9.21
N ALA A 62 12.58 -8.38 -8.52
CA ALA A 62 13.90 -7.93 -8.94
C ALA A 62 14.89 -9.11 -9.03
N LEU A 63 14.92 -9.98 -8.02
CA LEU A 63 15.73 -11.21 -8.03
C LEU A 63 15.33 -12.15 -9.18
N CYS A 64 14.04 -12.37 -9.39
CA CYS A 64 13.54 -13.23 -10.48
C CYS A 64 14.04 -12.73 -11.83
N ARG A 65 13.98 -11.42 -12.08
CA ARG A 65 14.49 -10.80 -13.31
C ARG A 65 15.99 -11.03 -13.47
N VAL A 66 16.78 -10.82 -12.42
CA VAL A 66 18.23 -11.13 -12.43
C VAL A 66 18.49 -12.58 -12.80
N LEU A 67 17.79 -13.54 -12.18
CA LEU A 67 18.00 -14.97 -12.41
C LEU A 67 17.64 -15.39 -13.84
N ILE A 68 16.62 -14.77 -14.44
CA ILE A 68 16.28 -14.92 -15.85
C ILE A 68 17.42 -14.39 -16.73
N PHE A 69 18.01 -13.23 -16.40
CA PHE A 69 19.10 -12.64 -17.17
C PHE A 69 20.42 -13.41 -17.09
N SER A 70 20.75 -13.92 -15.91
CA SER A 70 21.87 -14.83 -15.66
C SER A 70 21.70 -16.21 -16.28
N ASN A 71 20.57 -16.47 -16.96
CA ASN A 71 20.24 -17.75 -17.59
C ASN A 71 20.20 -18.94 -16.61
N VAL A 72 20.07 -18.67 -15.31
CA VAL A 72 19.95 -19.68 -14.23
C VAL A 72 18.55 -20.28 -14.23
N ILE A 73 17.53 -19.49 -14.59
CA ILE A 73 16.13 -19.92 -14.70
C ILE A 73 15.67 -19.77 -16.15
N GLY A 74 15.11 -20.84 -16.72
CA GLY A 74 14.44 -20.76 -18.01
C GLY A 74 13.15 -19.93 -17.92
N SER A 75 13.00 -18.96 -18.83
CA SER A 75 11.85 -18.02 -18.90
C SER A 75 10.45 -18.65 -18.85
N LYS A 76 10.33 -19.96 -19.13
CA LYS A 76 9.04 -20.68 -19.23
C LYS A 76 8.64 -21.49 -17.98
N LYS A 77 9.52 -21.71 -17.00
CA LYS A 77 9.17 -22.44 -15.76
C LYS A 77 9.77 -21.76 -14.54
N TYR A 78 8.91 -21.20 -13.70
CA TYR A 78 9.31 -20.72 -12.38
C TYR A 78 9.79 -21.89 -11.52
N PRO A 79 11.00 -21.82 -10.94
CA PRO A 79 11.50 -22.85 -10.04
C PRO A 79 10.61 -22.93 -8.81
N LEU A 80 10.54 -24.14 -8.22
CA LEU A 80 9.79 -24.43 -7.01
C LEU A 80 10.12 -23.46 -5.87
N ILE A 81 11.40 -23.05 -5.75
CA ILE A 81 11.90 -22.15 -4.71
C ILE A 81 11.18 -20.79 -4.74
N ILE A 82 11.02 -20.17 -5.92
CA ILE A 82 10.33 -18.87 -6.04
C ILE A 82 8.87 -18.99 -5.61
N LYS A 83 8.20 -20.11 -5.96
CA LYS A 83 6.82 -20.35 -5.54
C LYS A 83 6.72 -20.48 -4.02
N ILE A 84 7.63 -21.23 -3.40
CA ILE A 84 7.68 -21.39 -1.94
C ILE A 84 7.87 -20.03 -1.25
N ILE A 85 8.82 -19.21 -1.72
CA ILE A 85 9.06 -17.87 -1.15
C ILE A 85 7.80 -17.00 -1.30
N LEU A 86 7.17 -16.98 -2.46
CA LEU A 86 5.96 -16.20 -2.69
C LEU A 86 4.81 -16.65 -1.77
N THR A 87 4.61 -17.96 -1.61
CA THR A 87 3.60 -18.50 -0.68
C THR A 87 3.93 -18.13 0.77
N ALA A 88 5.21 -18.16 1.17
CA ALA A 88 5.63 -17.75 2.51
C ALA A 88 5.33 -16.27 2.77
N ILE A 89 5.61 -15.38 1.80
CA ILE A 89 5.24 -13.96 1.88
C ILE A 89 3.73 -13.81 2.06
N GLY A 90 2.92 -14.51 1.24
CA GLY A 90 1.46 -14.44 1.33
C GLY A 90 0.90 -14.93 2.68
N ILE A 91 1.45 -16.03 3.22
CA ILE A 91 1.09 -16.54 4.55
C ILE A 91 1.45 -15.51 5.63
N TRP A 92 2.62 -14.88 5.53
CA TRP A 92 3.06 -13.87 6.47
C TRP A 92 2.17 -12.61 6.41
N THR A 93 1.79 -12.15 5.22
CA THR A 93 0.82 -11.04 5.06
C THR A 93 -0.54 -11.38 5.67
N ALA A 94 -1.04 -12.60 5.45
CA ALA A 94 -2.29 -13.04 6.08
C ALA A 94 -2.19 -13.05 7.61
N PHE A 95 -1.05 -13.49 8.15
CA PHE A 95 -0.78 -13.43 9.59
C PHE A 95 -0.80 -11.98 10.11
N LEU A 96 -0.15 -11.03 9.43
CA LEU A 96 -0.18 -9.62 9.82
C LEU A 96 -1.60 -9.05 9.84
N ILE A 97 -2.42 -9.37 8.83
CA ILE A 97 -3.82 -8.92 8.76
C ILE A 97 -4.61 -9.44 9.96
N ILE A 98 -4.50 -10.74 10.27
CA ILE A 98 -5.24 -11.36 11.39
C ILE A 98 -4.80 -10.75 12.71
N VAL A 99 -3.49 -10.70 12.98
CA VAL A 99 -2.98 -10.19 14.25
C VAL A 99 -3.29 -8.70 14.41
N GLY A 100 -3.04 -7.87 13.39
CA GLY A 100 -3.32 -6.45 13.45
C GLY A 100 -4.81 -6.12 13.55
N SER A 101 -5.69 -6.96 12.97
CA SER A 101 -7.15 -6.82 13.14
C SER A 101 -7.60 -7.19 14.56
N VAL A 102 -6.95 -8.17 15.21
CA VAL A 102 -7.27 -8.54 16.60
C VAL A 102 -6.76 -7.50 17.59
N THR A 103 -5.54 -7.00 17.42
CA THR A 103 -4.92 -6.06 18.35
C THR A 103 -5.32 -4.61 18.12
N GLN A 104 -6.02 -4.31 17.01
CA GLN A 104 -6.52 -2.96 16.69
C GLN A 104 -5.41 -1.90 16.64
N ASN A 105 -4.25 -2.28 16.08
CA ASN A 105 -3.00 -1.49 16.09
C ASN A 105 -3.05 -0.19 15.28
N ILE A 106 -4.09 -0.01 14.45
CA ILE A 106 -4.22 1.12 13.55
C ILE A 106 -5.44 1.92 13.97
N VAL A 107 -5.28 3.24 14.04
CA VAL A 107 -6.36 4.20 14.29
C VAL A 107 -6.45 5.19 13.13
N LEU A 108 -7.67 5.67 12.87
CA LEU A 108 -7.90 6.70 11.86
C LEU A 108 -7.56 8.06 12.46
N VAL A 109 -6.43 8.63 12.03
CA VAL A 109 -6.00 9.99 12.39
C VAL A 109 -6.13 10.83 11.13
N THR A 110 -7.20 11.61 11.01
CA THR A 110 -7.48 12.36 9.78
C THR A 110 -6.29 13.26 9.40
N PRO A 111 -5.79 13.14 8.15
CA PRO A 111 -6.45 12.59 6.96
C PRO A 111 -5.99 11.17 6.54
N GLY A 112 -5.43 10.36 7.44
CA GLY A 112 -4.94 9.01 7.15
C GLY A 112 -5.12 8.00 8.28
N TRP A 113 -4.39 6.89 8.19
CA TRP A 113 -4.30 5.87 9.23
C TRP A 113 -2.90 5.89 9.82
N ASP A 114 -2.81 5.76 11.14
CA ASP A 114 -1.55 5.72 11.86
C ASP A 114 -1.57 4.61 12.91
N TYR A 115 -0.39 4.23 13.38
CA TYR A 115 -0.25 3.28 14.48
C TYR A 115 -0.73 3.90 15.79
N ASP A 116 -1.61 3.17 16.48
CA ASP A 116 -2.05 3.50 17.81
C ASP A 116 -0.95 3.08 18.81
N LEU A 117 -0.05 4.00 19.16
CA LEU A 117 1.08 3.73 20.07
C LEU A 117 0.64 3.39 21.50
N GLU A 118 -0.63 3.61 21.85
CA GLU A 118 -1.20 3.18 23.13
C GLU A 118 -1.62 1.71 23.11
N ALA A 119 -1.78 1.11 21.93
CA ALA A 119 -2.17 -0.28 21.77
C ALA A 119 -0.99 -1.26 21.96
N PRO A 120 -1.21 -2.41 22.61
CA PRO A 120 -0.16 -3.37 22.86
C PRO A 120 0.43 -3.91 21.54
N LYS A 121 1.77 -3.86 21.43
CA LYS A 121 2.59 -4.33 20.30
C LYS A 121 2.58 -3.43 19.05
N ALA A 122 1.87 -2.30 19.03
CA ALA A 122 1.87 -1.39 17.87
C ALA A 122 3.29 -0.89 17.52
N GLU A 123 4.09 -0.52 18.52
CA GLU A 123 5.49 -0.10 18.34
C GLU A 123 6.35 -1.18 17.65
N THR A 124 6.12 -2.46 17.98
CA THR A 124 6.85 -3.57 17.36
C THR A 124 6.51 -3.71 15.88
N PHE A 125 5.24 -3.52 15.50
CA PHE A 125 4.82 -3.56 14.09
C PHE A 125 5.36 -2.36 13.31
N ALA A 126 5.33 -1.15 13.89
CA ALA A 126 5.90 0.04 13.28
C ALA A 126 7.42 -0.11 13.05
N THR A 127 8.14 -0.64 14.04
CA THR A 127 9.59 -0.91 13.92
C THR A 127 9.87 -1.96 12.84
N LEU A 128 9.07 -3.03 12.79
CA LEU A 128 9.20 -4.08 11.77
C LEU A 128 8.99 -3.54 10.36
N GLU A 129 8.01 -2.66 10.17
CA GLU A 129 7.74 -2.00 8.89
C GLU A 129 8.94 -1.17 8.42
N VAL A 130 9.53 -0.36 9.31
CA VAL A 130 10.73 0.43 9.02
C VAL A 130 11.89 -0.49 8.64
N ILE A 131 12.20 -1.49 9.46
CA ILE A 131 13.34 -2.38 9.20
C ILE A 131 13.17 -3.12 7.88
N LEU A 132 11.98 -3.66 7.62
CA LEU A 132 11.69 -4.44 6.41
C LEU A 132 11.74 -3.56 5.16
N SER A 133 11.14 -2.37 5.20
CA SER A 133 11.11 -1.45 4.06
C SER A 133 12.53 -1.03 3.65
N PHE A 134 13.39 -0.63 4.59
CA PHE A 134 14.78 -0.29 4.29
C PHE A 134 15.59 -1.49 3.79
N ALA A 135 15.45 -2.66 4.43
CA ALA A 135 16.17 -3.86 4.01
C ALA A 135 15.79 -4.28 2.58
N CYS A 136 14.49 -4.28 2.26
CA CYS A 136 13.97 -4.61 0.93
C CYS A 136 14.39 -3.57 -0.12
N LEU A 137 14.39 -2.28 0.21
CA LEU A 137 14.85 -1.22 -0.71
C LEU A 137 16.33 -1.41 -1.07
N VAL A 138 17.20 -1.57 -0.08
CA VAL A 138 18.64 -1.76 -0.31
C VAL A 138 18.89 -3.00 -1.16
N LEU A 139 18.22 -4.11 -0.84
CA LEU A 139 18.36 -5.35 -1.59
C LEU A 139 17.84 -5.23 -3.03
N SER A 140 16.73 -4.51 -3.23
CA SER A 140 16.18 -4.23 -4.57
C SER A 140 17.14 -3.38 -5.41
N TYR A 141 17.72 -2.33 -4.85
CA TYR A 141 18.74 -1.52 -5.53
C TYR A 141 19.96 -2.37 -5.94
N PHE A 142 20.42 -3.25 -5.06
CA PHE A 142 21.50 -4.18 -5.39
C PHE A 142 21.15 -5.08 -6.57
N PHE A 143 19.95 -5.66 -6.62
CA PHE A 143 19.51 -6.47 -7.75
C PHE A 143 19.37 -5.68 -9.05
N TYR A 144 18.91 -4.42 -9.02
CA TYR A 144 18.86 -3.59 -10.22
C TYR A 144 20.24 -3.20 -10.75
N LEU A 145 21.21 -2.93 -9.87
CA LEU A 145 22.61 -2.72 -10.27
C LEU A 145 23.20 -3.98 -10.92
N LEU A 146 22.96 -5.14 -10.31
CA LEU A 146 23.38 -6.43 -10.86
C LEU A 146 22.73 -6.70 -12.22
N MET A 147 21.44 -6.37 -12.38
CA MET A 147 20.73 -6.48 -13.65
C MET A 147 21.34 -5.58 -14.72
N ALA A 148 21.63 -4.31 -14.40
CA ALA A 148 22.29 -3.38 -15.31
C ALA A 148 23.67 -3.88 -15.73
N TYR A 149 24.45 -4.41 -14.78
CA TYR A 149 25.74 -5.04 -15.04
C TYR A 149 25.61 -6.24 -15.99
N LEU A 150 24.64 -7.14 -15.75
CA LEU A 150 24.41 -8.31 -16.60
C LEU A 150 24.00 -7.91 -18.03
N ILE A 151 23.13 -6.91 -18.19
CA ILE A 151 22.76 -6.36 -19.50
C ILE A 151 23.99 -5.80 -20.22
N TYR A 152 24.85 -5.08 -19.50
CA TYR A 152 26.09 -4.54 -20.05
C TYR A 152 27.11 -5.63 -20.41
N ALA A 153 27.31 -6.64 -19.56
CA ALA A 153 28.24 -7.74 -19.84
C ALA A 153 27.77 -8.61 -21.01
N LYS A 154 26.47 -8.88 -21.11
CA LYS A 154 25.86 -9.67 -22.19
C LYS A 154 25.87 -8.96 -23.55
N LYS A 155 26.11 -7.64 -23.57
CA LYS A 155 26.40 -6.82 -24.77
C LYS A 155 27.53 -7.42 -25.63
N SER A 156 28.45 -8.16 -25.03
CA SER A 156 29.64 -8.70 -25.70
C SER A 156 29.40 -9.95 -26.54
N MET A 157 28.29 -10.68 -26.37
CA MET A 157 28.22 -12.07 -26.84
C MET A 157 27.18 -12.34 -27.94
N VAL A 158 25.86 -12.14 -27.77
CA VAL A 158 24.88 -12.75 -28.73
C VAL A 158 23.49 -12.04 -28.88
N SER A 159 23.16 -10.93 -28.21
CA SER A 159 21.74 -10.49 -28.12
C SER A 159 21.22 -9.58 -29.26
N CYS A 160 20.08 -9.97 -29.86
CA CYS A 160 19.30 -9.21 -30.85
C CYS A 160 18.81 -7.85 -30.29
N VAL A 161 18.78 -6.81 -31.13
CA VAL A 161 18.44 -5.42 -30.74
C VAL A 161 17.05 -5.30 -30.12
N HIS A 162 16.06 -6.06 -30.61
CA HIS A 162 14.68 -6.03 -30.10
C HIS A 162 14.56 -6.63 -28.68
N SER A 163 15.26 -7.73 -28.39
CA SER A 163 15.33 -8.31 -27.03
C SER A 163 15.89 -7.27 -26.05
N ARG A 164 16.98 -6.59 -26.44
CA ARG A 164 17.66 -5.61 -25.59
C ARG A 164 16.79 -4.39 -25.24
N LYS A 165 15.98 -3.92 -26.19
CA LYS A 165 15.03 -2.81 -25.93
C LYS A 165 14.02 -3.21 -24.86
N ASN A 166 13.49 -4.43 -24.94
CA ASN A 166 12.61 -4.99 -23.92
C ASN A 166 13.28 -5.04 -22.54
N GLU A 167 14.54 -5.48 -22.49
CA GLU A 167 15.30 -5.59 -21.24
C GLU A 167 15.52 -4.24 -20.58
N ILE A 168 15.90 -3.22 -21.36
CA ILE A 168 16.11 -1.85 -20.87
C ILE A 168 14.79 -1.22 -20.41
N ALA A 169 13.69 -1.45 -21.15
CA ALA A 169 12.37 -0.93 -20.77
C ALA A 169 11.90 -1.51 -19.43
N ILE A 170 12.09 -2.82 -19.20
CA ILE A 170 11.76 -3.48 -17.93
C ILE A 170 12.61 -2.91 -16.78
N LEU A 171 13.90 -2.69 -16.99
CA LEU A 171 14.79 -2.10 -15.98
C LEU A 171 14.39 -0.66 -15.64
N LEU A 172 14.10 0.15 -16.66
CA LEU A 172 13.65 1.54 -16.52
C LEU A 172 12.36 1.60 -15.69
N GLN A 173 11.40 0.76 -16.02
CA GLN A 173 10.13 0.63 -15.31
C GLN A 173 10.36 0.37 -13.82
N SER A 174 11.13 -0.66 -13.47
CA SER A 174 11.39 -0.98 -12.06
C SER A 174 12.20 0.08 -11.34
N THR A 175 13.14 0.72 -12.03
CA THR A 175 13.97 1.76 -11.43
C THR A 175 13.10 2.96 -11.05
N PHE A 176 12.18 3.36 -11.93
CA PHE A 176 11.24 4.44 -11.65
C PHE A 176 10.34 4.12 -10.45
N VAL A 177 9.73 2.92 -10.43
CA VAL A 177 8.87 2.49 -9.31
C VAL A 177 9.65 2.48 -7.99
N THR A 178 10.88 1.98 -7.99
CA THR A 178 11.70 1.92 -6.77
C THR A 178 12.11 3.30 -6.27
N ILE A 179 12.46 4.22 -7.18
CA ILE A 179 12.75 5.61 -6.82
C ILE A 179 11.50 6.27 -6.24
N TYR A 180 10.33 6.07 -6.87
CA TYR A 180 9.06 6.60 -6.39
C TYR A 180 8.76 6.18 -4.94
N ILE A 181 8.89 4.88 -4.65
CA ILE A 181 8.67 4.32 -3.30
C ILE A 181 9.74 4.79 -2.31
N THR A 182 10.98 4.92 -2.75
CA THR A 182 12.07 5.44 -1.90
C THR A 182 11.78 6.87 -1.46
N ILE A 183 11.33 7.74 -2.39
CA ILE A 183 10.93 9.11 -2.06
C ILE A 183 9.77 9.09 -1.05
N MET A 184 8.76 8.25 -1.27
CA MET A 184 7.64 8.12 -0.34
C MET A 184 8.08 7.71 1.08
N ILE A 185 8.94 6.69 1.20
CA ILE A 185 9.47 6.22 2.51
C ILE A 185 10.28 7.31 3.21
N LEU A 186 11.11 8.05 2.46
CA LEU A 186 11.92 9.14 3.03
C LEU A 186 11.03 10.28 3.57
N ILE A 187 9.93 10.58 2.89
CA ILE A 187 8.95 11.58 3.36
C ILE A 187 8.13 11.03 4.54
N TRP A 188 7.79 9.74 4.54
CA TRP A 188 7.00 9.13 5.61
C TRP A 188 7.81 8.99 6.92
N HIS A 189 9.11 8.69 6.83
CA HIS A 189 10.00 8.50 7.98
C HIS A 189 10.97 9.67 8.20
N GLN A 190 10.47 10.91 8.13
CA GLN A 190 11.29 12.12 8.35
C GLN A 190 12.01 12.14 9.70
N THR A 191 11.44 11.55 10.74
CA THR A 191 12.06 11.47 12.07
C THR A 191 13.39 10.73 12.07
N LEU A 192 13.60 9.81 11.11
CA LEU A 192 14.86 9.08 10.94
C LEU A 192 15.89 9.87 10.12
N PHE A 193 15.45 10.86 9.32
CA PHE A 193 16.32 11.67 8.46
C PHE A 193 16.11 13.16 8.74
N SER A 194 16.80 13.66 9.77
CA SER A 194 16.79 15.08 10.14
C SER A 194 17.14 16.04 8.99
N SER A 195 17.83 15.54 7.96
CA SER A 195 18.23 16.31 6.77
C SER A 195 17.12 16.49 5.72
N VAL A 196 15.99 15.78 5.84
CA VAL A 196 14.87 15.78 4.84
C VAL A 196 13.63 16.47 5.40
N SER A 197 13.79 17.45 6.29
CA SER A 197 12.71 18.31 6.81
C SER A 197 12.18 19.32 5.77
N ILE A 198 12.20 18.96 4.48
CA ILE A 198 11.76 19.82 3.37
C ILE A 198 10.23 19.94 3.36
N ILE A 199 9.53 18.91 3.86
CA ILE A 199 8.07 18.83 3.86
C ILE A 199 7.60 18.72 5.30
N ASP A 200 6.81 19.68 5.77
CA ASP A 200 6.21 19.61 7.11
C ASP A 200 5.07 18.58 7.13
N MET A 201 5.30 17.45 7.80
CA MET A 201 4.29 16.40 7.97
C MET A 201 3.32 16.66 9.11
N GLU A 202 3.45 17.74 9.89
CA GLU A 202 2.42 18.17 10.86
C GLU A 202 1.19 18.77 10.13
N ASN A 203 1.38 19.26 8.90
CA ASN A 203 0.31 19.82 8.10
C ASN A 203 -0.57 18.72 7.48
N GLN A 204 -1.86 18.71 7.83
CA GLN A 204 -2.86 17.79 7.29
C GLN A 204 -2.90 17.77 5.75
N ARG A 205 -2.63 18.90 5.08
CA ARG A 205 -2.58 18.94 3.61
C ARG A 205 -1.48 18.04 3.05
N ASN A 206 -0.30 18.07 3.65
CA ASN A 206 0.85 17.30 3.19
C ASN A 206 0.63 15.81 3.46
N GLN A 207 0.05 15.47 4.62
CA GLN A 207 -0.38 14.11 4.93
C GLN A 207 -1.43 13.59 3.91
N ALA A 208 -2.40 14.42 3.52
CA ALA A 208 -3.41 14.04 2.53
C ALA A 208 -2.80 13.80 1.14
N ILE A 209 -1.85 14.63 0.72
CA ILE A 209 -1.11 14.45 -0.54
C ILE A 209 -0.32 13.14 -0.51
N LEU A 210 0.38 12.85 0.59
CA LEU A 210 1.17 11.62 0.71
C LEU A 210 0.30 10.37 0.71
N ASN A 211 -0.85 10.39 1.38
CA ASN A 211 -1.84 9.30 1.32
C ASN A 211 -2.42 9.15 -0.10
N CYS A 212 -2.63 10.24 -0.83
CA CYS A 212 -3.02 10.18 -2.24
C CYS A 212 -1.93 9.51 -3.09
N CYS A 213 -0.66 9.85 -2.87
CA CYS A 213 0.47 9.17 -3.53
C CYS A 213 0.50 7.66 -3.20
N LEU A 214 0.24 7.28 -1.94
CA LEU A 214 0.16 5.88 -1.53
C LEU A 214 -0.89 5.10 -2.32
N ILE A 215 -2.08 5.69 -2.52
CA ILE A 215 -3.15 5.06 -3.31
C ILE A 215 -2.75 5.00 -4.79
N LEU A 216 -2.15 6.07 -5.32
CA LEU A 216 -1.71 6.12 -6.72
C LEU A 216 -0.61 5.09 -7.01
N HIS A 217 0.27 4.80 -6.05
CA HIS A 217 1.33 3.78 -6.16
C HIS A 217 0.82 2.45 -6.72
N CYS A 218 -0.34 1.99 -6.22
CA CYS A 218 -0.99 0.75 -6.66
C CYS A 218 -1.24 0.69 -8.17
N TYR A 219 -1.37 1.86 -8.81
CA TYR A 219 -1.60 2.00 -10.26
C TYR A 219 -0.33 2.33 -11.04
N VAL A 220 0.70 2.88 -10.41
CA VAL A 220 1.97 3.25 -11.08
C VAL A 220 2.61 2.03 -11.76
N ASN A 221 2.66 0.89 -11.07
CA ASN A 221 3.27 -0.32 -11.60
C ASN A 221 2.59 -0.89 -12.88
N PRO A 222 1.25 -1.11 -12.91
CA PRO A 222 0.58 -1.56 -14.13
C PRO A 222 0.59 -0.51 -15.25
N ILE A 223 0.45 0.78 -14.93
CA ILE A 223 0.51 1.86 -15.94
C ILE A 223 1.89 1.89 -16.62
N LEU A 224 2.97 1.84 -15.86
CA LEU A 224 4.32 1.84 -16.43
C LEU A 224 4.61 0.57 -17.21
N THR A 225 4.08 -0.59 -16.78
CA THR A 225 4.17 -1.84 -17.56
C THR A 225 3.51 -1.65 -18.93
N PHE A 226 2.30 -1.09 -18.96
CA PHE A 226 1.56 -0.84 -20.19
C PHE A 226 2.30 0.15 -21.11
N ILE A 227 2.83 1.25 -20.56
CA ILE A 227 3.60 2.23 -21.33
C ILE A 227 4.87 1.59 -21.90
N CYS A 228 5.62 0.83 -21.09
CA CYS A 228 6.85 0.19 -21.53
C CYS A 228 6.60 -0.86 -22.62
N ASN A 229 5.55 -1.67 -22.49
CA ASN A 229 5.18 -2.65 -23.52
C ASN A 229 4.78 -1.96 -24.83
N LYS A 230 3.97 -0.89 -24.76
CA LYS A 230 3.55 -0.14 -25.94
C LYS A 230 4.72 0.58 -26.64
N LEU A 231 5.69 1.09 -25.87
CA LEU A 231 6.92 1.68 -26.42
C LEU A 231 7.78 0.65 -27.18
N VAL A 232 7.71 -0.62 -26.80
CA VAL A 232 8.40 -1.72 -27.48
C VAL A 232 7.67 -2.13 -28.76
N GLU A 233 6.33 -2.17 -28.74
CA GLU A 233 5.52 -2.59 -29.91
C GLU A 233 5.56 -1.59 -31.08
N ASN A 234 5.70 -0.28 -30.80
CA ASN A 234 5.64 0.77 -31.83
C ASN A 234 6.99 1.06 -32.53
N VAL A 235 8.02 0.22 -32.34
CA VAL A 235 9.37 0.42 -32.92
C VAL A 235 9.91 -0.85 -33.56
#